data_AF-A0A661CNR3-F1
#
_entry.id   AF-A0A661CNR3-F1
#
_cell.length_a   1.000
_cell.length_b   1.000
_cell.length_c   1.000
_cell.angle_alpha   90.00
_cell.angle_beta   90.00
_cell.angle_gamma   90.00
#
_symmetry.space_group_name_H-M   'P 1'
#
loop_
_entity.id
_entity.type
_entity.pdbx_description
1 polymer ?
#
loop_
_entity_poly.entity_id
_entity_poly.type
_entity_poly.pdbx_seq_one_letter_code
_entity_poly.pdbx_strand_id
1 'polypeptide(L)'
;MIYAKKGTEYFLALPAIDATSPASYNSGITPVADAYSKDGAGIWAALVITDPVTEIGSSGVYEVTISASEMNHDKVLVKFAVAGMADDAYIFDLQDKTVDDLNDITAQDTRDAMQLAPTVDSPAAGSVDLSLDNIEADSNELQLNQGDWATAVDFATETKQDQGLALMDDLAIRKNTSGILHIEMVLEADHVTPAVGLTVTAQRLFDNGSYAAVVGTINEVSNGTYRFNYVAADSNGDTVTWKFSSATADDTKITFMTVE
;
A
#
# COMPACT_ATOMS: atom_id res chain seq x y z
N MET A 1 15.35 -7.41 53.90
CA MET A 1 15.91 -7.44 52.53
C MET A 1 15.57 -6.12 51.88
N ILE A 2 16.60 -5.39 51.45
CA ILE A 2 16.51 -4.04 50.88
C ILE A 2 16.76 -4.17 49.38
N TYR A 3 15.93 -3.54 48.55
CA TYR A 3 16.16 -3.46 47.10
C TYR A 3 16.90 -2.15 46.81
N ALA A 4 18.04 -2.24 46.14
CA ALA A 4 18.94 -1.11 45.90
C ALA A 4 19.49 -1.15 44.47
N LYS A 5 19.97 -0.02 43.97
CA LYS A 5 20.61 0.08 42.67
C LYS A 5 22.07 -0.38 42.76
N LYS A 6 22.47 -1.27 41.86
CA LYS A 6 23.84 -1.76 41.76
C LYS A 6 24.79 -0.59 41.44
N GLY A 7 25.96 -0.60 42.05
CA GLY A 7 27.00 0.40 41.78
C GLY A 7 26.67 1.81 42.30
N THR A 8 25.69 1.96 43.19
CA THR A 8 25.29 3.24 43.81
C THR A 8 25.62 3.21 45.30
N GLU A 9 26.09 4.32 45.85
CA GLU A 9 26.39 4.47 47.28
C GLU A 9 25.10 4.50 48.13
N TYR A 10 25.13 3.86 49.30
CA TYR A 10 24.02 3.86 50.25
C TYR A 10 24.49 4.09 51.69
N PHE A 11 23.63 4.73 52.48
CA PHE A 11 23.81 4.89 53.92
C PHE A 11 22.92 3.89 54.65
N LEU A 12 23.51 3.02 55.45
CA LEU A 12 22.79 2.04 56.26
C LEU A 12 22.80 2.47 57.72
N ALA A 13 21.63 2.86 58.23
CA ALA A 13 21.42 3.12 59.64
C ALA A 13 20.87 1.89 60.36
N LEU A 14 21.45 1.55 61.51
CA LEU A 14 21.07 0.40 62.33
C LEU A 14 21.07 0.72 63.83
N PRO A 15 20.13 0.20 64.62
CA PRO A 15 20.18 0.31 66.06
C PRO A 15 21.14 -0.72 66.66
N ALA A 16 22.03 -0.29 67.56
CA ALA A 16 22.79 -1.19 68.39
C ALA A 16 21.94 -1.62 69.59
N ILE A 17 21.35 -2.81 69.52
CA ILE A 17 20.52 -3.36 70.60
C ILE A 17 21.43 -4.04 71.63
N ASP A 18 21.30 -3.68 72.91
CA ASP A 18 21.98 -4.37 74.02
C ASP A 18 21.56 -5.85 74.06
N ALA A 19 22.53 -6.75 74.16
CA ALA A 19 22.30 -8.20 74.24
C ALA A 19 21.71 -8.64 75.60
N THR A 20 21.71 -7.76 76.61
CA THR A 20 21.14 -8.02 77.93
C THR A 20 19.63 -7.76 77.96
N SER A 21 18.94 -8.36 78.95
CA SER A 21 17.50 -8.21 79.14
C SER A 21 17.20 -7.29 80.33
N PRO A 22 16.38 -6.23 80.20
CA PRO A 22 15.67 -5.81 78.98
C PRO A 22 16.58 -5.11 77.97
N ALA A 23 16.37 -5.37 76.69
CA ALA A 23 17.16 -4.77 75.62
C ALA A 23 16.91 -3.25 75.54
N SER A 24 17.99 -2.48 75.43
CA SER A 24 17.99 -1.03 75.20
C SER A 24 18.92 -0.67 74.05
N TYR A 25 18.92 0.59 73.59
CA TYR A 25 19.95 1.06 72.68
C TYR A 25 21.28 1.20 73.42
N ASN A 26 22.35 0.69 72.81
CA ASN A 26 23.69 0.65 73.38
C ASN A 26 24.55 1.71 72.67
N SER A 27 24.85 2.81 73.38
CA SER A 27 25.63 3.94 72.87
C SER A 27 27.10 3.85 73.26
N GLY A 28 27.96 4.56 72.52
CA GLY A 28 29.40 4.63 72.81
C GLY A 28 30.19 3.35 72.50
N ILE A 29 29.58 2.37 71.81
CA ILE A 29 30.27 1.20 71.27
C ILE A 29 30.86 1.47 69.88
N THR A 30 31.72 0.57 69.40
CA THR A 30 32.32 0.62 68.05
C THR A 30 31.99 -0.66 67.30
N PRO A 31 30.81 -0.74 66.65
CA PRO A 31 30.44 -1.91 65.87
C PRO A 31 31.40 -2.13 64.69
N VAL A 32 31.62 -3.38 64.32
CA VAL A 32 32.38 -3.75 63.12
C VAL A 32 31.43 -4.35 62.10
N ALA A 33 31.61 -4.00 60.83
CA ALA A 33 30.87 -4.55 59.70
C ALA A 33 31.65 -5.72 59.07
N ASP A 34 31.11 -6.93 59.19
CA ASP A 34 31.53 -8.10 58.41
C ASP A 34 30.60 -8.22 57.21
N ALA A 35 31.11 -8.01 55.99
CA ALA A 35 30.30 -8.08 54.78
C ALA A 35 30.67 -9.26 53.88
N TYR A 36 29.68 -9.67 53.09
CA TYR A 36 29.80 -10.73 52.11
C TYR A 36 29.03 -10.33 50.86
N SER A 37 29.58 -10.62 49.69
CA SER A 37 28.91 -10.41 48.41
C SER A 37 28.73 -11.70 47.64
N LYS A 38 27.77 -11.72 46.72
CA LYS A 38 27.64 -12.77 45.70
C LYS A 38 27.11 -12.19 44.40
N ASP A 39 27.54 -12.79 43.30
CA ASP A 39 27.08 -12.47 41.95
C ASP A 39 26.42 -13.71 41.34
N GLY A 40 25.21 -13.53 40.82
CA GLY A 40 24.37 -14.56 40.21
C GLY A 40 24.19 -15.79 41.10
N ALA A 41 24.52 -16.96 40.53
CA ALA A 41 24.54 -18.25 41.23
C ALA A 41 25.89 -18.56 41.90
N GLY A 42 26.79 -17.58 42.00
CA GLY A 42 28.10 -17.71 42.63
C GLY A 42 28.06 -17.94 44.13
N ILE A 43 29.22 -18.29 44.71
CA ILE A 43 29.39 -18.44 46.16
C ILE A 43 29.47 -17.08 46.86
N TRP A 44 29.12 -17.04 48.14
CA TRP A 44 29.39 -15.88 48.98
C TRP A 44 30.90 -15.69 49.17
N ALA A 45 31.40 -14.50 48.88
CA ALA A 45 32.78 -14.08 49.10
C ALA A 45 32.83 -12.97 50.15
N ALA A 46 33.93 -12.86 50.89
CA ALA A 46 34.11 -11.76 51.84
C ALA A 46 34.21 -10.42 51.10
N LEU A 47 33.49 -9.43 51.61
CA LEU A 47 33.53 -8.04 51.15
C LEU A 47 34.04 -7.18 52.31
N VAL A 48 34.98 -6.28 52.03
CA VAL A 48 35.49 -5.34 53.02
C VAL A 48 34.67 -4.06 52.90
N ILE A 49 34.03 -3.65 53.99
CA ILE A 49 33.45 -2.31 54.12
C ILE A 49 34.54 -1.38 54.62
N THR A 50 34.85 -0.38 53.82
CA THR A 50 35.98 0.53 54.04
C THR A 50 35.64 1.68 54.98
N ASP A 51 34.39 2.12 55.00
CA ASP A 51 33.95 3.21 55.86
C ASP A 51 33.66 2.75 57.30
N PRO A 52 34.00 3.59 58.30
CA PRO A 52 33.76 3.25 59.69
C PRO A 52 32.27 3.31 60.05
N VAL A 53 31.85 2.44 60.96
CA VAL A 53 30.52 2.51 61.58
C VAL A 53 30.54 3.58 62.66
N THR A 54 29.69 4.61 62.53
CA THR A 54 29.69 5.78 63.41
C THR A 54 28.35 5.98 64.10
N GLU A 55 28.35 6.45 65.35
CA GLU A 55 27.12 6.67 66.11
C GLU A 55 26.45 8.00 65.72
N ILE A 56 25.14 7.95 65.48
CA ILE A 56 24.31 9.11 65.19
C ILE A 56 23.87 9.74 66.52
N GLY A 57 24.48 10.86 66.89
CA GLY A 57 23.99 11.74 67.96
C GLY A 57 23.88 11.10 69.35
N SER A 58 24.75 10.13 69.68
CA SER A 58 24.76 9.40 70.96
C SER A 58 23.44 8.68 71.28
N SER A 59 22.75 8.21 70.25
CA SER A 59 21.41 7.61 70.36
C SER A 59 21.43 6.07 70.49
N GLY A 60 22.58 5.44 70.34
CA GLY A 60 22.73 4.01 70.08
C GLY A 60 22.24 3.57 68.70
N VAL A 61 21.96 4.50 67.78
CA VAL A 61 21.81 4.23 66.34
C VAL A 61 23.11 4.58 65.64
N TYR A 62 23.55 3.71 64.75
CA TYR A 62 24.80 3.80 64.02
C TYR A 62 24.55 3.88 62.53
N GLU A 63 25.44 4.55 61.80
CA GLU A 63 25.45 4.64 60.34
C GLU A 63 26.76 4.09 59.79
N VAL A 64 26.68 3.42 58.66
CA VAL A 64 27.83 3.10 57.82
C VAL A 64 27.51 3.46 56.37
N THR A 65 28.50 4.03 55.68
CA THR A 65 28.44 4.22 54.23
C THR A 65 28.89 2.93 53.55
N ILE A 66 28.12 2.50 52.55
CA ILE A 66 28.51 1.40 51.68
C ILE A 66 28.73 2.02 50.30
N SER A 67 29.99 2.06 49.88
CA SER A 67 30.42 2.73 48.66
C SER A 67 29.80 2.12 47.40
N ALA A 68 29.77 2.91 46.32
CA ALA A 68 29.34 2.44 45.01
C ALA A 68 30.07 1.16 44.55
N SER A 69 31.39 1.04 44.83
CA SER A 69 32.16 -0.15 44.51
C SER A 69 31.77 -1.38 45.32
N GLU A 70 31.51 -1.21 46.61
CA GLU A 70 31.06 -2.30 47.50
C GLU A 70 29.63 -2.76 47.14
N MET A 71 28.82 -1.84 46.63
CA MET A 71 27.47 -2.10 46.11
C MET A 71 27.44 -2.58 44.65
N ASN A 72 28.59 -2.90 44.03
CA ASN A 72 28.66 -3.38 42.65
C ASN A 72 28.60 -4.93 42.55
N HIS A 73 27.72 -5.54 43.32
CA HIS A 73 27.45 -6.98 43.29
C HIS A 73 25.95 -7.24 43.11
N ASP A 74 25.52 -8.49 42.93
CA ASP A 74 24.08 -8.80 42.83
C ASP A 74 23.41 -8.87 44.20
N LYS A 75 24.10 -9.41 45.22
CA LYS A 75 23.65 -9.31 46.61
C LYS A 75 24.81 -8.98 47.54
N VAL A 76 24.52 -8.16 48.54
CA VAL A 76 25.44 -7.82 49.62
C VAL A 76 24.76 -8.12 50.95
N LEU A 77 25.44 -8.87 51.81
CA LEU A 77 25.06 -9.09 53.20
C LEU A 77 26.04 -8.32 54.07
N VAL A 78 25.54 -7.53 54.99
CA VAL A 78 26.36 -6.83 56.00
C VAL A 78 25.89 -7.27 57.37
N LYS A 79 26.81 -7.84 58.15
CA LYS A 79 26.60 -8.24 59.53
C LYS A 79 27.31 -7.26 60.45
N PHE A 80 26.65 -6.86 61.52
CA PHE A 80 27.22 -6.03 62.57
C PHE A 80 27.30 -6.83 63.86
N ALA A 81 28.48 -6.84 64.46
CA ALA A 81 28.71 -7.50 65.74
C ALA A 81 29.73 -6.73 66.57
N VAL A 82 29.47 -6.62 67.87
CA VAL A 82 30.39 -6.09 68.88
C VAL A 82 29.95 -6.59 70.26
N ALA A 83 30.91 -6.78 71.16
CA ALA A 83 30.62 -7.26 72.51
C ALA A 83 29.58 -6.36 73.21
N GLY A 84 28.53 -6.96 73.77
CA GLY A 84 27.44 -6.25 74.44
C GLY A 84 26.30 -5.80 73.50
N MET A 85 26.43 -5.98 72.19
CA MET A 85 25.35 -5.78 71.21
C MET A 85 24.82 -7.13 70.72
N ALA A 86 23.53 -7.22 70.42
CA ALA A 86 22.94 -8.33 69.69
C ALA A 86 23.39 -8.31 68.22
N ASP A 87 23.73 -9.47 67.66
CA ASP A 87 24.09 -9.60 66.25
C ASP A 87 22.94 -9.15 65.34
N ASP A 88 23.23 -8.27 64.38
CA ASP A 88 22.27 -7.83 63.36
C ASP A 88 22.84 -8.05 61.95
N ALA A 89 21.96 -8.27 60.97
CA ALA A 89 22.35 -8.51 59.59
C ALA A 89 21.34 -7.97 58.58
N TYR A 90 21.86 -7.29 57.56
CA TYR A 90 21.09 -6.73 56.47
C TYR A 90 21.49 -7.37 55.15
N ILE A 91 20.51 -7.62 54.29
CA ILE A 91 20.74 -8.14 52.94
C ILE A 91 20.18 -7.14 51.94
N PHE A 92 21.04 -6.72 51.02
CA PHE A 92 20.73 -5.95 49.83
C PHE A 92 20.57 -6.88 48.64
N ASP A 93 19.51 -6.67 47.87
CA ASP A 93 19.32 -7.22 46.53
C ASP A 93 19.49 -6.08 45.53
N LEU A 94 20.56 -6.16 44.76
CA LEU A 94 21.05 -5.08 43.91
C LEU A 94 20.61 -5.31 42.48
N GLN A 95 20.03 -4.28 41.88
CA GLN A 95 19.47 -4.33 40.53
C GLN A 95 20.16 -3.30 39.64
N ASP A 96 20.38 -3.63 38.37
CA ASP A 96 20.95 -2.69 37.39
C ASP A 96 20.03 -1.50 37.12
N LYS A 97 18.71 -1.72 37.25
CA LYS A 97 17.68 -0.71 37.09
C LYS A 97 16.65 -0.78 38.21
N THR A 98 16.28 0.36 38.75
CA THR A 98 15.15 0.49 39.70
C THR A 98 13.91 1.03 38.98
N VAL A 99 12.81 1.17 39.71
CA VAL A 99 11.60 1.82 39.19
C VAL A 99 11.87 3.30 38.83
N ASP A 100 12.79 3.96 39.53
CA ASP A 100 13.14 5.35 39.24
C ASP A 100 13.83 5.48 37.87
N ASP A 101 14.65 4.50 37.48
CA ASP A 101 15.26 4.46 36.13
C ASP A 101 14.22 4.30 35.01
N LEU A 102 13.00 3.85 35.32
CA LEU A 102 11.90 3.80 34.34
C LEU A 102 11.24 5.17 34.14
N ASN A 103 11.33 6.07 35.13
CA ASN A 103 10.84 7.44 35.00
C ASN A 103 11.78 8.32 34.15
N ASP A 104 13.01 7.89 33.93
CA ASP A 104 14.03 8.59 33.15
C ASP A 104 14.01 8.25 31.65
N ILE A 105 13.01 7.50 31.17
CA ILE A 105 12.82 7.29 29.72
C ILE A 105 12.56 8.65 29.06
N THR A 106 13.49 9.08 28.23
CA THR A 106 13.36 10.34 27.52
C THR A 106 12.41 10.20 26.34
N ALA A 107 11.89 11.34 25.86
CA ALA A 107 11.17 11.36 24.59
C ALA A 107 12.03 10.87 23.41
N GLN A 108 13.36 11.02 23.50
CA GLN A 108 14.26 10.50 22.48
C GLN A 108 14.35 8.98 22.52
N ASP A 109 14.44 8.36 23.70
CA ASP A 109 14.46 6.89 23.82
C ASP A 109 13.20 6.26 23.22
N THR A 110 12.05 6.91 23.42
CA THR A 110 10.78 6.48 22.81
C THR A 110 10.82 6.62 21.28
N ARG A 111 11.34 7.73 20.75
CA ARG A 111 11.48 7.94 19.31
C ARG A 111 12.45 6.93 18.68
N ASP A 112 13.59 6.69 19.30
CA ASP A 112 14.59 5.74 18.82
C ASP A 112 14.03 4.31 18.80
N ALA A 113 13.28 3.93 19.84
CA ALA A 113 12.58 2.65 19.89
C ALA A 113 11.51 2.51 18.80
N MET A 114 10.84 3.61 18.43
CA MET A 114 9.88 3.68 17.33
C MET A 114 10.53 3.90 15.96
N GLN A 115 11.86 4.03 15.90
CA GLN A 115 12.61 4.39 14.68
C GLN A 115 12.11 5.69 14.02
N LEU A 116 11.75 6.67 14.84
CA LEU A 116 11.43 8.03 14.40
C LEU A 116 12.72 8.86 14.31
N ALA A 117 12.76 9.80 13.40
CA ALA A 117 13.88 10.72 13.23
C ALA A 117 14.01 11.68 14.43
N PRO A 118 15.21 12.22 14.68
CA PRO A 118 15.38 13.36 15.58
C PRO A 118 14.56 14.56 15.08
N THR A 119 13.99 15.34 15.99
CA THR A 119 13.01 16.42 15.69
C THR A 119 13.55 17.60 14.86
N VAL A 120 14.82 17.58 14.46
CA VAL A 120 15.51 18.70 13.80
C VAL A 120 16.36 18.31 12.60
N ASP A 121 16.41 17.03 12.24
CA ASP A 121 17.26 16.53 11.15
C ASP A 121 16.45 15.75 10.12
N SER A 122 17.02 15.59 8.92
CA SER A 122 16.47 14.69 7.91
C SER A 122 16.26 13.28 8.47
N PRO A 123 15.23 12.54 8.01
CA PRO A 123 14.95 11.21 8.49
C PRO A 123 16.17 10.30 8.47
N ALA A 124 16.42 9.58 9.58
CA ALA A 124 17.49 8.60 9.63
C ALA A 124 17.24 7.49 8.61
N ALA A 125 18.30 6.93 8.02
CA ALA A 125 18.17 5.82 7.08
C ALA A 125 17.46 4.63 7.74
N GLY A 126 16.40 4.11 7.10
CA GLY A 126 15.60 3.02 7.63
C GLY A 126 14.57 3.42 8.69
N SER A 127 14.42 4.71 8.99
CA SER A 127 13.36 5.20 9.89
C SER A 127 11.96 5.01 9.29
N VAL A 128 10.96 4.99 10.17
CA VAL A 128 9.55 5.06 9.77
C VAL A 128 9.27 6.36 9.01
N ASP A 129 9.89 7.46 9.41
CA ASP A 129 9.73 8.77 8.76
C ASP A 129 10.18 8.73 7.29
N LEU A 130 11.35 8.13 6.99
CA LEU A 130 11.79 7.94 5.61
C LEU A 130 10.79 7.09 4.80
N SER A 131 10.21 6.08 5.43
CA SER A 131 9.23 5.22 4.76
C SER A 131 7.93 5.97 4.44
N LEU A 132 7.50 6.85 5.35
CA LEU A 132 6.33 7.70 5.14
C LEU A 132 6.58 8.76 4.06
N ASP A 133 7.76 9.39 4.04
CA ASP A 133 8.15 10.34 2.99
C ASP A 133 8.13 9.68 1.60
N ASN A 134 8.62 8.44 1.49
CA ASN A 134 8.56 7.67 0.25
C ASN A 134 7.11 7.37 -0.18
N ILE A 135 6.25 6.98 0.75
CA ILE A 135 4.82 6.73 0.46
C ILE A 135 4.12 8.02 0.01
N GLU A 136 4.43 9.15 0.62
CA GLU A 136 3.90 10.45 0.21
C GLU A 136 4.36 10.82 -1.21
N ALA A 137 5.63 10.61 -1.53
CA ALA A 137 6.17 10.81 -2.87
C ALA A 137 5.47 9.92 -3.92
N ASP A 138 5.37 8.61 -3.66
CA ASP A 138 4.69 7.65 -4.55
C ASP A 138 3.21 8.00 -4.72
N SER A 139 2.55 8.41 -3.64
CA SER A 139 1.13 8.81 -3.68
C SER A 139 0.93 10.07 -4.52
N ASN A 140 1.82 11.06 -4.40
CA ASN A 140 1.79 12.27 -5.22
C ASN A 140 2.04 11.95 -6.69
N GLU A 141 2.96 11.04 -7.01
CA GLU A 141 3.18 10.55 -8.38
C GLU A 141 1.91 9.90 -8.95
N LEU A 142 1.29 8.99 -8.20
CA LEU A 142 0.05 8.33 -8.63
C LEU A 142 -1.08 9.33 -8.85
N GLN A 143 -1.24 10.33 -7.97
CA GLN A 143 -2.28 11.35 -8.10
C GLN A 143 -2.06 12.24 -9.33
N LEU A 144 -0.82 12.61 -9.64
CA LEU A 144 -0.49 13.34 -10.87
C LEU A 144 -0.82 12.51 -12.11
N ASN A 145 -0.43 11.23 -12.09
CA ASN A 145 -0.62 10.32 -13.23
C ASN A 145 -2.09 9.91 -13.44
N GLN A 146 -3.00 10.11 -12.48
CA GLN A 146 -4.43 9.83 -12.67
C GLN A 146 -5.06 10.68 -13.80
N GLY A 147 -4.61 11.93 -13.98
CA GLY A 147 -5.05 12.77 -15.11
C GLY A 147 -4.56 12.23 -16.46
N ASP A 148 -3.37 11.65 -16.46
CA ASP A 148 -2.78 11.03 -17.64
C ASP A 148 -3.45 9.70 -17.97
N TRP A 149 -3.90 8.92 -16.98
CA TRP A 149 -4.66 7.68 -17.22
C TRP A 149 -6.02 7.95 -17.87
N ALA A 150 -6.68 9.06 -17.51
CA ALA A 150 -7.93 9.50 -18.12
C ALA A 150 -7.74 9.97 -19.57
N THR A 151 -6.52 10.37 -19.95
CA THR A 151 -6.18 10.87 -21.30
C THR A 151 -5.28 9.92 -22.08
N ALA A 152 -4.91 8.78 -21.49
CA ALA A 152 -4.09 7.75 -22.11
C ALA A 152 -4.83 7.14 -23.31
N VAL A 153 -4.33 7.48 -24.49
CA VAL A 153 -4.92 7.19 -25.81
C VAL A 153 -5.11 5.69 -26.07
N ASP A 154 -4.42 4.82 -25.31
CA ASP A 154 -4.48 3.36 -25.46
C ASP A 154 -5.50 2.65 -24.55
N PHE A 155 -5.99 3.32 -23.50
CA PHE A 155 -7.06 2.79 -22.62
C PHE A 155 -8.45 3.35 -23.01
N ALA A 156 -8.48 4.47 -23.73
CA ALA A 156 -9.68 5.03 -24.37
C ALA A 156 -10.12 4.12 -25.54
N THR A 157 -10.91 3.12 -25.18
CA THR A 157 -11.48 2.09 -26.05
C THR A 157 -12.59 2.69 -26.92
N GLU A 158 -12.24 3.56 -27.88
CA GLU A 158 -13.17 4.01 -28.93
C GLU A 158 -12.48 4.03 -30.30
N THR A 159 -11.20 4.39 -30.42
CA THR A 159 -10.61 4.63 -31.75
C THR A 159 -10.61 3.41 -32.67
N LYS A 160 -10.39 2.19 -32.17
CA LYS A 160 -10.36 0.98 -33.02
C LYS A 160 -11.77 0.48 -33.40
N GLN A 161 -12.75 0.64 -32.53
CA GLN A 161 -14.15 0.32 -32.84
C GLN A 161 -14.74 1.40 -33.78
N ASP A 162 -14.37 2.66 -33.58
CA ASP A 162 -14.71 3.78 -34.45
C ASP A 162 -14.11 3.65 -35.85
N GLN A 163 -12.86 3.21 -35.98
CA GLN A 163 -12.28 2.93 -37.31
C GLN A 163 -13.08 1.86 -38.07
N GLY A 164 -13.56 0.82 -37.37
CA GLY A 164 -14.39 -0.23 -37.98
C GLY A 164 -15.75 0.29 -38.43
N LEU A 165 -16.41 1.11 -37.60
CA LEU A 165 -17.70 1.73 -37.92
C LEU A 165 -17.58 2.73 -39.07
N ALA A 166 -16.51 3.53 -39.10
CA ALA A 166 -16.24 4.49 -40.17
C ALA A 166 -16.00 3.80 -41.53
N LEU A 167 -15.25 2.69 -41.54
CA LEU A 167 -15.06 1.89 -42.76
C LEU A 167 -16.36 1.25 -43.27
N MET A 168 -17.28 0.89 -42.37
CA MET A 168 -18.59 0.39 -42.74
C MET A 168 -19.47 1.48 -43.35
N ASP A 169 -19.42 2.72 -42.83
CA ASP A 169 -20.17 3.86 -43.39
C ASP A 169 -19.66 4.27 -44.79
N ASP A 170 -18.35 4.27 -45.01
CA ASP A 170 -17.76 4.65 -46.31
C ASP A 170 -18.02 3.63 -47.43
N LEU A 171 -18.15 2.34 -47.10
CA LEU A 171 -18.33 1.27 -48.10
C LEU A 171 -19.79 0.86 -48.31
N ALA A 172 -20.69 1.15 -47.38
CA ALA A 172 -22.08 0.76 -47.46
C ALA A 172 -22.93 1.72 -48.30
N ILE A 173 -24.05 1.22 -48.82
CA ILE A 173 -25.08 2.08 -49.43
C ILE A 173 -25.88 2.72 -48.30
N ARG A 174 -25.83 4.05 -48.20
CA ARG A 174 -26.64 4.80 -47.22
C ARG A 174 -28.12 4.75 -47.55
N LYS A 175 -28.94 4.59 -46.52
CA LYS A 175 -30.39 4.62 -46.58
C LYS A 175 -30.84 6.00 -47.03
N ASN A 176 -31.94 6.05 -47.80
CA ASN A 176 -32.56 7.31 -48.22
C ASN A 176 -31.59 8.30 -48.88
N THR A 177 -30.57 7.79 -49.55
CA THR A 177 -29.51 8.59 -50.16
C THR A 177 -29.40 8.22 -51.64
N SER A 178 -29.16 9.20 -52.51
CA SER A 178 -28.90 8.95 -53.92
C SER A 178 -27.45 8.54 -54.15
N GLY A 179 -27.17 7.76 -55.19
CA GLY A 179 -25.81 7.41 -55.54
C GLY A 179 -25.73 6.69 -56.87
N ILE A 180 -24.64 5.94 -57.06
CA ILE A 180 -24.32 5.29 -58.32
C ILE A 180 -23.93 3.83 -58.06
N LEU A 181 -24.51 2.91 -58.83
CA LEU A 181 -24.07 1.53 -58.90
C LEU A 181 -23.84 1.14 -60.37
N HIS A 182 -22.76 0.40 -60.63
CA HIS A 182 -22.53 -0.22 -61.93
C HIS A 182 -22.95 -1.68 -61.88
N ILE A 183 -23.69 -2.12 -62.90
CA ILE A 183 -24.14 -3.50 -63.06
C ILE A 183 -23.79 -3.97 -64.46
N GLU A 184 -23.47 -5.24 -64.60
CA GLU A 184 -23.23 -5.88 -65.89
C GLU A 184 -24.46 -6.70 -66.27
N MET A 185 -24.95 -6.52 -67.50
CA MET A 185 -25.99 -7.37 -68.08
C MET A 185 -25.36 -8.28 -69.12
N VAL A 186 -25.76 -9.55 -69.12
CA VAL A 186 -25.29 -10.56 -70.10
C VAL A 186 -26.48 -11.10 -70.89
N LEU A 187 -26.21 -11.56 -72.12
CA LEU A 187 -27.24 -12.11 -73.01
C LEU A 187 -27.75 -13.45 -72.46
N GLU A 188 -29.07 -13.64 -72.42
CA GLU A 188 -29.68 -14.89 -71.95
C GLU A 188 -29.37 -16.09 -72.87
N ALA A 189 -28.92 -15.81 -74.11
CA ALA A 189 -28.60 -16.82 -75.09
C ALA A 189 -27.35 -17.64 -74.73
N ASP A 190 -26.40 -17.04 -74.00
CA ASP A 190 -25.14 -17.67 -73.63
C ASP A 190 -24.69 -17.42 -72.18
N HIS A 191 -25.40 -16.55 -71.44
CA HIS A 191 -25.13 -16.19 -70.05
C HIS A 191 -23.72 -15.62 -69.79
N VAL A 192 -23.02 -15.17 -70.84
CA VAL A 192 -21.61 -14.76 -70.76
C VAL A 192 -21.33 -13.50 -71.58
N THR A 193 -21.93 -13.36 -72.75
CA THR A 193 -21.66 -12.21 -73.63
C THR A 193 -22.34 -10.95 -73.08
N PRO A 194 -21.62 -9.82 -72.93
CA PRO A 194 -22.23 -8.59 -72.46
C PRO A 194 -23.36 -8.12 -73.37
N ALA A 195 -24.50 -7.78 -72.76
CA ALA A 195 -25.71 -7.36 -73.46
C ALA A 195 -25.69 -5.85 -73.75
N VAL A 196 -25.10 -5.48 -74.89
CA VAL A 196 -24.87 -4.09 -75.32
C VAL A 196 -26.14 -3.45 -75.90
N GLY A 197 -26.37 -2.17 -75.64
CA GLY A 197 -27.38 -1.34 -76.31
C GLY A 197 -28.83 -1.57 -75.86
N LEU A 198 -29.05 -2.39 -74.84
CA LEU A 198 -30.40 -2.68 -74.34
C LEU A 198 -30.97 -1.56 -73.47
N THR A 199 -32.30 -1.47 -73.44
CA THR A 199 -33.02 -0.66 -72.45
C THR A 199 -33.25 -1.49 -71.20
N VAL A 200 -32.43 -1.27 -70.18
CA VAL A 200 -32.55 -1.97 -68.89
C VAL A 200 -33.55 -1.24 -68.00
N THR A 201 -34.48 -2.00 -67.43
CA THR A 201 -35.41 -1.53 -66.39
C THR A 201 -35.03 -2.15 -65.06
N ALA A 202 -35.42 -1.53 -63.94
CA ALA A 202 -35.22 -2.12 -62.63
C ALA A 202 -36.42 -2.00 -61.70
N GLN A 203 -36.45 -2.91 -60.74
CA GLN A 203 -37.39 -2.93 -59.63
C GLN A 203 -36.61 -2.96 -58.32
N ARG A 204 -37.14 -2.30 -57.29
CA ARG A 204 -36.68 -2.38 -55.91
C ARG A 204 -37.64 -3.18 -55.07
N LEU A 205 -37.10 -3.95 -54.14
CA LEU A 205 -37.81 -4.60 -53.05
C LEU A 205 -37.21 -4.08 -51.75
N PHE A 206 -38.06 -3.53 -50.89
CA PHE A 206 -37.68 -3.13 -49.54
C PHE A 206 -38.13 -4.19 -48.55
N ASP A 207 -37.18 -4.65 -47.74
CA ASP A 207 -37.38 -5.59 -46.66
C ASP A 207 -38.16 -6.82 -47.15
N ASN A 208 -39.29 -7.13 -46.51
CA ASN A 208 -40.19 -8.23 -46.90
C ASN A 208 -41.39 -7.76 -47.73
N GLY A 209 -41.25 -6.63 -48.43
CA GLY A 209 -42.31 -5.99 -49.21
C GLY A 209 -42.58 -6.65 -50.57
N SER A 210 -43.00 -5.85 -51.55
CA SER A 210 -43.19 -6.28 -52.94
C SER A 210 -42.33 -5.46 -53.88
N TYR A 211 -41.99 -6.03 -55.05
CA TYR A 211 -41.23 -5.33 -56.07
C TYR A 211 -42.01 -4.12 -56.60
N ALA A 212 -41.37 -2.96 -56.59
CA ALA A 212 -41.85 -1.71 -57.17
C ALA A 212 -40.83 -1.18 -58.19
N ALA A 213 -41.26 -0.45 -59.21
CA ALA A 213 -40.33 0.16 -60.16
C ALA A 213 -39.38 1.14 -59.45
N VAL A 214 -38.09 1.12 -59.81
CA VAL A 214 -37.15 2.15 -59.35
C VAL A 214 -37.53 3.52 -59.90
N VAL A 215 -37.11 4.59 -59.22
CA VAL A 215 -37.31 5.98 -59.68
C VAL A 215 -36.07 6.49 -60.43
N GLY A 216 -34.88 6.01 -60.05
CA GLY A 216 -33.61 6.37 -60.65
C GLY A 216 -33.48 6.01 -62.13
N THR A 217 -32.38 6.45 -62.73
CA THR A 217 -32.14 6.27 -64.17
C THR A 217 -31.07 5.24 -64.44
N ILE A 218 -31.24 4.46 -65.51
CA ILE A 218 -30.30 3.43 -65.93
C ILE A 218 -29.85 3.75 -67.35
N ASN A 219 -28.54 3.84 -67.55
CA ASN A 219 -27.94 4.10 -68.84
C ASN A 219 -26.74 3.20 -69.05
N GLU A 220 -26.57 2.69 -70.27
CA GLU A 220 -25.34 1.97 -70.61
C GLU A 220 -24.14 2.92 -70.55
N VAL A 221 -23.05 2.45 -69.97
CA VAL A 221 -21.76 3.15 -69.97
C VAL A 221 -20.90 2.65 -71.11
N SER A 222 -20.71 1.31 -71.20
CA SER A 222 -19.96 0.63 -72.26
C SER A 222 -20.08 -0.88 -72.09
N ASN A 223 -20.02 -1.64 -73.19
CA ASN A 223 -19.85 -3.09 -73.21
C ASN A 223 -20.79 -3.85 -72.25
N GLY A 224 -22.10 -3.54 -72.26
CA GLY A 224 -23.09 -4.22 -71.40
C GLY A 224 -23.01 -3.86 -69.91
N THR A 225 -22.11 -2.95 -69.52
CA THR A 225 -22.11 -2.33 -68.20
C THR A 225 -23.05 -1.14 -68.19
N TYR A 226 -24.01 -1.17 -67.27
CA TYR A 226 -25.00 -0.13 -67.05
C TYR A 226 -24.73 0.60 -65.73
N ARG A 227 -24.89 1.92 -65.76
CA ARG A 227 -24.86 2.75 -64.57
C ARG A 227 -26.29 3.01 -64.13
N PHE A 228 -26.59 2.62 -62.90
CA PHE A 228 -27.81 2.97 -62.19
C PHE A 228 -27.53 4.18 -61.29
N ASN A 229 -28.07 5.34 -61.66
CA ASN A 229 -28.11 6.51 -60.80
C ASN A 229 -29.37 6.40 -59.93
N TYR A 230 -29.25 5.74 -58.78
CA TYR A 230 -30.36 5.57 -57.85
C TYR A 230 -30.62 6.86 -57.09
N VAL A 231 -31.89 7.11 -56.79
CA VAL A 231 -32.29 8.24 -55.94
C VAL A 231 -32.55 7.77 -54.52
N ALA A 232 -32.68 8.70 -53.58
CA ALA A 232 -32.98 8.43 -52.17
C ALA A 232 -34.17 7.46 -51.98
N ALA A 233 -35.22 7.61 -52.77
CA ALA A 233 -36.40 6.75 -52.71
C ALA A 233 -36.14 5.28 -53.11
N ASP A 234 -35.01 4.97 -53.75
CA ASP A 234 -34.65 3.62 -54.19
C ASP A 234 -33.78 2.85 -53.18
N SER A 235 -33.24 3.53 -52.16
CA SER A 235 -32.39 2.97 -51.11
C SER A 235 -33.02 3.08 -49.70
N ASN A 236 -34.31 3.43 -49.59
CA ASN A 236 -34.94 3.74 -48.30
C ASN A 236 -35.46 2.52 -47.49
N GLY A 237 -34.94 1.31 -47.75
CA GLY A 237 -35.24 0.10 -46.95
C GLY A 237 -34.04 -0.30 -46.09
N ASP A 238 -34.25 -1.11 -45.05
CA ASP A 238 -33.15 -1.61 -44.20
C ASP A 238 -32.39 -2.72 -44.92
N THR A 239 -33.12 -3.59 -45.62
CA THR A 239 -32.59 -4.49 -46.64
C THR A 239 -33.21 -4.14 -47.98
N VAL A 240 -32.37 -3.94 -48.99
CA VAL A 240 -32.82 -3.55 -50.33
C VAL A 240 -32.37 -4.60 -51.33
N THR A 241 -33.29 -5.05 -52.19
CA THR A 241 -32.94 -5.82 -53.38
C THR A 241 -33.29 -5.03 -54.63
N TRP A 242 -32.31 -4.80 -55.49
CA TRP A 242 -32.52 -4.29 -56.83
C TRP A 242 -32.47 -5.43 -57.84
N LYS A 243 -33.49 -5.48 -58.71
CA LYS A 243 -33.58 -6.43 -59.82
C LYS A 243 -33.55 -5.64 -61.13
N PHE A 244 -32.54 -5.88 -61.94
CA PHE A 244 -32.36 -5.31 -63.27
C PHE A 244 -32.77 -6.34 -64.33
N SER A 245 -33.51 -5.89 -65.33
CA SER A 245 -34.08 -6.76 -66.38
C SER A 245 -34.15 -6.05 -67.72
N SER A 246 -33.89 -6.78 -68.80
CA SER A 246 -34.14 -6.33 -70.16
C SER A 246 -34.53 -7.52 -71.05
N ALA A 247 -35.08 -7.24 -72.23
CA ALA A 247 -35.35 -8.30 -73.20
C ALA A 247 -34.04 -8.93 -73.67
N THR A 248 -33.99 -10.25 -73.85
CA THR A 248 -32.81 -11.01 -74.33
C THR A 248 -31.58 -11.01 -73.41
N ALA A 249 -31.71 -10.50 -72.18
CA ALA A 249 -30.66 -10.50 -71.18
C ALA A 249 -31.13 -11.17 -69.89
N ASP A 250 -30.20 -11.76 -69.15
CA ASP A 250 -30.50 -12.35 -67.84
C ASP A 250 -30.86 -11.27 -66.81
N ASP A 251 -31.76 -11.62 -65.91
CA ASP A 251 -32.08 -10.78 -64.75
C ASP A 251 -30.90 -10.74 -63.76
N THR A 252 -30.43 -9.54 -63.44
CA THR A 252 -29.39 -9.33 -62.41
C THR A 252 -30.01 -8.85 -61.10
N LYS A 253 -29.68 -9.51 -59.99
CA LYS A 253 -30.19 -9.15 -58.66
C LYS A 253 -29.06 -8.83 -57.70
N ILE A 254 -29.20 -7.73 -56.96
CA ILE A 254 -28.25 -7.31 -55.94
C ILE A 254 -29.03 -7.03 -54.66
N THR A 255 -28.66 -7.71 -53.57
CA THR A 255 -29.25 -7.54 -52.24
C THR A 255 -28.20 -7.03 -51.28
N PHE A 256 -28.51 -5.97 -50.55
CA PHE A 256 -27.61 -5.35 -49.57
C PHE A 256 -28.42 -4.80 -48.39
N MET A 257 -27.73 -4.60 -47.27
CA MET A 257 -28.26 -3.83 -46.15
C MET A 257 -27.82 -2.37 -46.29
N THR A 258 -28.66 -1.45 -45.83
CA THR A 258 -28.31 -0.03 -45.78
C THR A 258 -27.77 0.35 -44.41
N VAL A 259 -26.98 1.42 -44.37
CA VAL A 259 -26.56 2.11 -43.15
C VAL A 259 -27.26 3.48 -43.08
N GLU A 260 -27.40 4.04 -41.89
CA GLU A 260 -28.04 5.36 -41.70
C GLU A 260 -27.20 6.53 -42.20
#